data_AF-A0A7C4VFU7-F1
#
_entry.id   AF-A0A7C4VFU7-F1
#
_cell.length_a   1.000
_cell.length_b   1.000
_cell.length_c   1.000
_cell.angle_alpha   90.00
_cell.angle_beta   90.00
_cell.angle_gamma   90.00
#
_symmetry.space_group_name_H-M   'P 1'
#
loop_
_entity.id
_entity.type
_entity.pdbx_description
1 polymer ?
#
loop_
_entity_poly.entity_id
_entity_poly.type
_entity_poly.pdbx_seq_one_letter_code
_entity_poly.pdbx_strand_id
1 'polypeptide(L)'
;MSRKTYPNKNRVLKELFSTFTLLICLFSTFSYDLPLFHATSSSNMLDVPYHPQETNYYCTPACVQMAIEFISGDIFPQDALAMVMNTNLMKGTSSERIRIPFDNMGYSSVYWIIATVDILRELNSQGYISIISIWFDTDHKLAHNVVVTGYNEMGIFVNDPWPTYWQQPRSRITGKNAFIPYSLLSDLWTNDKSTFVIPYLAHGLIQLHIYTCDIQGYSLNAMIKIKIDNIAHTINPIGGLNVILKPGYHTIAIERIYQETNLVRYLFDKWNDNSTNLEKTINLNSDTYIGIYFKTQYYLQANSSYDIPISFLGTGWYDEYVTATLSIDKPLVTVGNTRYVFKYWIVERPGSWSSIGLGTSFSFDMIGPVKATAAWDRQFYVKVISAYSSTTGSGWYKEGSTAFFQIESESEPVEDWLRYLGVKYIFDGWTGDFVG
;
A
#
# COMPACT_ATOMS: atom_id res chain seq x y z
N MET A 1 -21.43 40.90 -50.53
CA MET A 1 -21.40 39.47 -50.19
C MET A 1 -19.99 39.11 -49.73
N SER A 2 -19.78 38.92 -48.43
CA SER A 2 -18.49 38.52 -47.86
C SER A 2 -18.77 37.47 -46.78
N ARG A 3 -18.57 36.18 -47.10
CA ARG A 3 -18.70 35.08 -46.15
C ARG A 3 -17.47 35.07 -45.25
N LYS A 4 -17.64 35.41 -43.97
CA LYS A 4 -16.65 35.10 -42.92
C LYS A 4 -16.67 33.60 -42.66
N THR A 5 -15.56 32.92 -42.93
CA THR A 5 -15.31 31.52 -42.56
C THR A 5 -14.85 31.45 -41.11
N TYR A 6 -15.56 30.70 -40.28
CA TYR A 6 -15.13 30.34 -38.93
C TYR A 6 -14.15 29.15 -39.00
N PRO A 7 -13.04 29.15 -38.23
CA PRO A 7 -12.18 27.98 -38.15
C PRO A 7 -12.81 26.86 -37.30
N ASN A 8 -12.42 25.64 -37.67
CA ASN A 8 -12.97 24.35 -37.29
C ASN A 8 -12.65 23.99 -35.81
N LYS A 9 -13.67 23.69 -35.00
CA LYS A 9 -13.58 23.41 -33.54
C LYS A 9 -12.67 22.23 -33.16
N ASN A 10 -12.26 21.40 -34.12
CA ASN A 10 -11.44 20.20 -33.86
C ASN A 10 -9.92 20.42 -33.89
N ARG A 11 -9.44 21.65 -34.14
CA ARG A 11 -7.99 21.95 -34.15
C ARG A 11 -7.49 22.69 -32.89
N VAL A 12 -8.40 23.19 -32.04
CA VAL A 12 -8.06 23.85 -30.76
C VAL A 12 -7.93 22.84 -29.60
N LEU A 13 -8.50 21.64 -29.73
CA LEU A 13 -8.42 20.58 -28.72
C LEU A 13 -7.09 19.79 -28.74
N LYS A 14 -6.25 19.94 -29.77
CA LYS A 14 -4.95 19.24 -29.89
C LYS A 14 -3.75 20.05 -29.38
N GLU A 15 -3.89 21.35 -29.12
CA GLU A 15 -2.83 22.18 -28.52
C GLU A 15 -3.05 22.47 -27.03
N LEU A 16 -4.18 22.08 -26.46
CA LEU A 16 -4.45 22.17 -25.01
C LEU A 16 -3.91 20.97 -24.19
N PHE A 17 -3.37 19.94 -24.85
CA PHE A 17 -2.82 18.73 -24.20
C PHE A 17 -1.28 18.68 -24.16
N SER A 18 -0.58 19.71 -24.64
CA SER A 18 0.89 19.71 -24.76
C SER A 18 1.62 20.66 -23.78
N THR A 19 0.92 21.36 -22.89
CA THR A 19 1.52 22.34 -21.95
C THR A 19 1.05 22.17 -20.50
N PHE A 20 0.55 21.00 -20.13
CA PHE A 20 0.08 20.68 -18.77
C PHE A 20 0.89 19.59 -18.07
N THR A 21 2.22 19.60 -18.25
CA THR A 21 3.12 18.60 -17.63
C THR A 21 4.30 19.23 -16.89
N LEU A 22 4.20 20.50 -16.49
CA LEU A 22 5.27 21.13 -15.71
C LEU A 22 4.75 22.17 -14.71
N LEU A 23 3.75 21.83 -13.89
CA LEU A 23 3.47 22.57 -12.64
C LEU A 23 2.49 21.83 -11.71
N ILE A 24 2.77 20.58 -11.34
CA ILE A 24 2.07 19.90 -10.22
C ILE A 24 3.13 19.46 -9.22
N CYS A 25 3.70 20.43 -8.51
CA CYS A 25 4.50 20.19 -7.29
C CYS A 25 4.31 21.30 -6.23
N LEU A 26 3.40 22.25 -6.42
CA LEU A 26 3.22 23.38 -5.50
C LEU A 26 1.76 23.77 -5.36
N PHE A 27 0.90 22.85 -4.92
CA PHE A 27 -0.32 23.18 -4.17
C PHE A 27 -0.73 21.93 -3.39
N SER A 28 -0.13 21.76 -2.22
CA SER A 28 -0.72 20.97 -1.14
C SER A 28 -2.03 21.66 -0.75
N THR A 29 -3.14 21.24 -1.35
CA THR A 29 -4.45 21.49 -0.77
C THR A 29 -4.45 20.79 0.58
N PHE A 30 -4.50 21.59 1.65
CA PHE A 30 -4.87 21.13 2.98
C PHE A 30 -6.26 20.49 2.88
N SER A 31 -6.30 19.21 2.54
CA SER A 31 -7.38 18.35 2.98
C SER A 31 -7.17 18.21 4.48
N TYR A 32 -8.13 18.67 5.27
CA TYR A 32 -8.22 18.25 6.66
C TYR A 32 -8.46 16.75 6.63
N ASP A 33 -7.39 15.97 6.66
CA ASP A 33 -7.48 14.54 6.91
C ASP A 33 -8.12 14.40 8.29
N LEU A 34 -9.31 13.82 8.33
CA LEU A 34 -9.87 13.27 9.56
C LEU A 34 -8.79 12.33 10.14
N PRO A 35 -8.40 12.45 11.41
CA PRO A 35 -7.37 11.58 11.95
C PRO A 35 -7.84 10.14 11.81
N LEU A 36 -7.11 9.37 11.01
CA LEU A 36 -7.18 7.93 11.04
C LEU A 36 -6.91 7.55 12.50
N PHE A 37 -7.90 7.00 13.20
CA PHE A 37 -7.70 6.43 14.52
C PHE A 37 -6.74 5.24 14.36
N HIS A 38 -5.44 5.50 14.46
CA HIS A 38 -4.47 4.44 14.68
C HIS A 38 -4.79 3.85 16.05
N ALA A 39 -4.98 2.53 16.11
CA ALA A 39 -5.12 1.83 17.37
C ALA A 39 -3.81 2.02 18.17
N THR A 40 -3.81 2.97 19.11
CA THR A 40 -2.68 3.16 20.03
C THR A 40 -2.58 1.93 20.92
N SER A 41 -1.35 1.50 21.24
CA SER A 41 -1.10 0.42 22.20
C SER A 41 -1.96 0.61 23.46
N SER A 42 -2.46 -0.47 24.06
CA SER A 42 -3.30 -0.38 25.27
C SER A 42 -2.57 0.21 26.48
N SER A 43 -1.24 0.24 26.43
CA SER A 43 -0.40 0.95 27.40
C SER A 43 0.91 1.46 26.78
N ASN A 44 1.49 2.48 27.40
CA ASN A 44 2.83 2.97 27.11
C ASN A 44 3.43 3.64 28.37
N MET A 45 4.76 3.62 28.50
CA MET A 45 5.48 4.29 29.58
C MET A 45 6.80 4.83 29.05
N LEU A 46 7.01 6.15 29.20
CA LEU A 46 8.25 6.84 28.87
C LEU A 46 9.13 6.90 30.12
N ASP A 47 10.43 6.66 29.96
CA ASP A 47 11.40 6.79 31.05
C ASP A 47 11.80 8.25 31.25
N VAL A 48 10.91 9.00 31.91
CA VAL A 48 11.12 10.42 32.20
C VAL A 48 11.92 10.55 33.50
N PRO A 49 13.03 11.32 33.51
CA PRO A 49 13.75 11.64 34.74
C PRO A 49 12.82 12.21 35.82
N TYR A 50 13.11 11.90 37.08
CA TYR A 50 12.27 12.32 38.20
C TYR A 50 13.03 13.28 39.11
N HIS A 51 12.45 14.46 39.31
CA HIS A 51 12.94 15.47 40.25
C HIS A 51 11.81 15.90 41.20
N PRO A 52 11.97 15.70 42.53
CA PRO A 52 11.04 16.26 43.50
C PRO A 52 11.16 17.80 43.52
N GLN A 53 10.06 18.51 43.73
CA GLN A 53 10.09 19.96 43.90
C GLN A 53 10.80 20.33 45.21
N GLU A 54 11.62 21.38 45.15
CA GLU A 54 12.45 21.83 46.28
C GLU A 54 11.68 22.73 47.27
N THR A 55 10.60 23.36 46.80
CA THR A 55 9.77 24.28 47.60
C THR A 55 8.29 23.96 47.43
N ASN A 56 7.41 24.51 48.28
CA ASN A 56 5.96 24.28 48.20
C ASN A 56 5.26 24.98 47.01
N TYR A 57 6.00 25.69 46.14
CA TYR A 57 5.47 26.41 44.97
C TYR A 57 6.25 26.15 43.67
N TYR A 58 7.18 25.18 43.68
CA TYR A 58 8.03 24.83 42.53
C TYR A 58 7.52 23.66 41.69
N CYS A 59 6.23 23.30 41.78
CA CYS A 59 5.67 22.23 40.94
C CYS A 59 5.92 22.46 39.44
N THR A 60 5.79 23.70 38.95
CA THR A 60 6.11 24.04 37.54
C THR A 60 7.60 24.00 37.23
N PRO A 61 8.51 24.68 37.96
CA PRO A 61 9.96 24.50 37.80
C PRO A 61 10.43 23.06 37.77
N ALA A 62 9.94 22.21 38.69
CA ALA A 62 10.29 20.80 38.74
C ALA A 62 9.79 20.03 37.50
N CYS A 63 8.55 20.28 37.05
CA CYS A 63 8.05 19.68 35.81
C CYS A 63 8.86 20.09 34.58
N VAL A 64 9.25 21.37 34.49
CA VAL A 64 10.08 21.88 33.39
C VAL A 64 11.51 21.30 33.47
N GLN A 65 12.08 21.14 34.65
CA GLN A 65 13.37 20.46 34.86
C GLN A 65 13.33 19.03 34.33
N MET A 66 12.33 18.24 34.74
CA MET A 66 12.14 16.87 34.24
C MET A 66 11.96 16.82 32.73
N ALA A 67 11.18 17.76 32.17
CA ALA A 67 10.94 17.81 30.74
C ALA A 67 12.18 18.22 29.92
N ILE A 68 12.98 19.18 30.41
CA ILE A 68 14.23 19.58 29.76
C ILE A 68 15.24 18.44 29.79
N GLU A 69 15.44 17.79 30.95
CA GLU A 69 16.36 16.65 31.01
C GLU A 69 15.88 15.52 30.10
N PHE A 70 14.56 15.27 30.04
CA PHE A 70 14.01 14.28 29.14
C PHE A 70 14.38 14.55 27.68
N ILE A 71 14.25 15.77 27.17
CA ILE A 71 14.46 16.09 25.74
C ILE A 71 15.89 16.46 25.36
N SER A 72 16.70 16.92 26.33
CA SER A 72 18.05 17.45 26.09
C SER A 72 19.17 16.68 26.81
N GLY A 73 18.84 15.93 27.87
CA GLY A 73 19.82 15.35 28.78
C GLY A 73 20.44 16.33 29.76
N ASP A 74 20.17 17.64 29.63
CA ASP A 74 20.68 18.68 30.51
C ASP A 74 19.82 18.85 31.76
N ILE A 75 20.46 19.11 32.90
CA ILE A 75 19.78 19.35 34.18
C ILE A 75 20.00 20.80 34.59
N PHE A 76 18.90 21.53 34.79
CA PHE A 76 18.92 22.91 35.29
C PHE A 76 18.35 22.99 36.70
N PRO A 77 18.95 23.77 37.61
CA PRO A 77 18.40 24.02 38.94
C PRO A 77 16.98 24.61 38.91
N GLN A 78 16.11 24.21 39.85
CA GLN A 78 14.71 24.67 39.89
C GLN A 78 14.59 26.16 40.20
N ASP A 79 15.50 26.74 40.98
CA ASP A 79 15.54 28.17 41.30
C ASP A 79 15.87 29.03 40.06
N ALA A 80 16.80 28.58 39.21
CA ALA A 80 17.12 29.21 37.94
C ALA A 80 15.92 29.16 36.98
N LEU A 81 15.27 28.00 36.87
CA LEU A 81 14.04 27.85 36.07
C LEU A 81 12.89 28.71 36.61
N ALA A 82 12.74 28.78 37.94
CA ALA A 82 11.77 29.63 38.61
C ALA A 82 12.02 31.12 38.31
N MET A 83 13.29 31.56 38.28
CA MET A 83 13.65 32.93 37.90
C MET A 83 13.28 33.24 36.45
N VAL A 84 13.62 32.34 35.50
CA VAL A 84 13.29 32.50 34.07
C VAL A 84 11.78 32.56 33.85
N MET A 85 11.02 31.72 34.54
CA MET A 85 9.56 31.67 34.44
C MET A 85 8.84 32.71 35.31
N ASN A 86 9.57 33.52 36.09
CA ASN A 86 9.01 34.47 37.06
C ASN A 86 8.01 33.83 38.03
N THR A 87 8.37 32.67 38.57
CA THR A 87 7.56 31.89 39.52
C THR A 87 7.42 32.62 40.84
N ASN A 88 6.18 32.76 41.33
CA ASN A 88 5.85 33.51 42.53
C ASN A 88 5.41 32.59 43.68
N LEU A 89 5.86 32.87 44.90
CA LEU A 89 5.50 32.11 46.11
C LEU A 89 3.98 31.97 46.32
N MET A 90 3.20 33.02 46.03
CA MET A 90 1.75 33.04 46.28
C MET A 90 0.92 32.56 45.09
N LYS A 91 1.41 32.77 43.86
CA LYS A 91 0.63 32.52 42.63
C LYS A 91 1.13 31.32 41.82
N GLY A 92 2.27 30.73 42.19
CA GLY A 92 2.96 29.74 41.37
C GLY A 92 3.48 30.35 40.06
N THR A 93 3.42 29.58 38.98
CA THR A 93 3.90 29.98 37.65
C THR A 93 2.72 30.15 36.69
N SER A 94 2.68 31.28 35.97
CA SER A 94 1.68 31.46 34.91
C SER A 94 1.94 30.49 33.75
N SER A 95 0.88 29.90 33.22
CA SER A 95 0.89 28.98 32.07
C SER A 95 1.73 29.54 30.89
N GLU A 96 1.58 30.83 30.55
CA GLU A 96 2.31 31.48 29.45
C GLU A 96 3.83 31.48 29.64
N ARG A 97 4.32 31.32 30.87
CA ARG A 97 5.75 31.33 31.21
C ARG A 97 6.40 29.96 31.05
N ILE A 98 5.62 28.87 31.02
CA ILE A 98 6.12 27.49 30.98
C ILE A 98 6.97 27.23 29.73
N ARG A 99 6.61 27.84 28.60
CA ARG A 99 7.36 27.70 27.33
C ARG A 99 8.72 28.39 27.31
N ILE A 100 8.94 29.40 28.16
CA ILE A 100 10.11 30.29 28.05
C ILE A 100 11.45 29.54 28.18
N PRO A 101 11.65 28.64 29.16
CA PRO A 101 12.88 27.87 29.24
C PRO A 101 13.15 27.05 27.97
N PHE A 102 12.11 26.44 27.38
CA PHE A 102 12.21 25.67 26.15
C PHE A 102 12.57 26.56 24.95
N ASP A 103 11.90 27.70 24.77
CA ASP A 103 12.19 28.65 23.69
C ASP A 103 13.64 29.14 23.75
N ASN A 104 14.15 29.45 24.94
CA ASN A 104 15.55 29.89 25.15
C ASN A 104 16.58 28.82 24.77
N MET A 105 16.19 27.54 24.81
CA MET A 105 17.01 26.39 24.40
C MET A 105 16.80 26.00 22.92
N GLY A 106 15.96 26.74 22.18
CA GLY A 106 15.63 26.46 20.78
C GLY A 106 14.47 25.49 20.56
N TYR A 107 13.86 24.97 21.63
CA TYR A 107 12.69 24.08 21.57
C TYR A 107 11.38 24.86 21.38
N SER A 108 11.30 25.63 20.28
CA SER A 108 10.20 26.57 20.02
C SER A 108 8.84 25.96 19.67
N SER A 109 8.78 24.66 19.38
CA SER A 109 7.54 23.91 19.17
C SER A 109 6.83 23.45 20.44
N VAL A 110 7.23 23.89 21.65
CA VAL A 110 6.41 23.66 22.85
C VAL A 110 5.17 24.55 22.80
N TYR A 111 3.98 23.97 22.95
CA TYR A 111 2.72 24.72 22.85
C TYR A 111 1.68 24.28 23.87
N TRP A 112 0.69 25.15 24.08
CA TRP A 112 -0.42 24.94 24.99
C TRP A 112 -1.70 24.54 24.24
N ILE A 113 -2.44 23.56 24.76
CA ILE A 113 -3.75 23.14 24.28
C ILE A 113 -4.70 22.80 25.44
N ILE A 114 -5.98 22.72 25.09
CA ILE A 114 -7.00 22.00 25.85
C ILE A 114 -7.02 20.56 25.32
N ALA A 115 -6.68 19.57 26.14
CA ALA A 115 -6.57 18.19 25.71
C ALA A 115 -7.66 17.27 26.29
N THR A 116 -7.87 16.13 25.65
CA THR A 116 -8.62 14.99 26.19
C THR A 116 -7.65 13.91 26.65
N VAL A 117 -8.16 12.90 27.36
CA VAL A 117 -7.37 11.69 27.67
C VAL A 117 -6.84 11.03 26.39
N ASP A 118 -7.65 10.97 25.33
CA ASP A 118 -7.23 10.37 24.06
C ASP A 118 -6.06 11.13 23.44
N ILE A 119 -6.07 12.46 23.50
CA ILE A 119 -4.93 13.29 23.04
C ILE A 119 -3.67 13.01 23.88
N LEU A 120 -3.79 12.90 25.21
CA LEU A 120 -2.63 12.57 26.06
C LEU A 120 -2.05 11.19 25.71
N ARG A 121 -2.91 10.20 25.45
CA ARG A 121 -2.49 8.85 25.05
C ARG A 121 -1.81 8.87 23.69
N GLU A 122 -2.37 9.61 22.73
CA GLU A 122 -1.80 9.77 21.40
C GLU A 122 -0.41 10.41 21.47
N LEU A 123 -0.26 11.55 22.15
CA LEU A 123 1.03 12.22 22.35
C LEU A 123 2.06 11.30 23.02
N ASN A 124 1.66 10.61 24.10
CA ASN A 124 2.55 9.69 24.79
C ASN A 124 2.96 8.51 23.91
N SER A 125 2.05 7.98 23.09
CA SER A 125 2.35 6.89 22.13
C SER A 125 3.32 7.32 21.03
N GLN A 126 3.39 8.62 20.73
CA GLN A 126 4.37 9.21 19.82
C GLN A 126 5.74 9.45 20.48
N GLY A 127 5.90 9.16 21.78
CA GLY A 127 7.13 9.40 22.52
C GLY A 127 7.22 10.79 23.17
N TYR A 128 6.14 11.58 23.13
CA TYR A 128 6.09 12.93 23.68
C TYR A 128 5.55 12.94 25.11
N ILE A 129 6.14 13.78 25.94
CA ILE A 129 5.63 14.05 27.29
C ILE A 129 4.70 15.27 27.27
N SER A 130 3.88 15.38 28.31
CA SER A 130 3.01 16.55 28.50
C SER A 130 3.03 16.99 29.95
N ILE A 131 2.97 18.29 30.20
CA ILE A 131 2.76 18.84 31.54
C ILE A 131 1.28 19.22 31.63
N ILE A 132 0.56 18.64 32.58
CA ILE A 132 -0.84 18.96 32.82
C ILE A 132 -1.01 19.67 34.16
N SER A 133 -1.92 20.63 34.18
CA SER A 133 -2.34 21.31 35.42
C SER A 133 -3.58 20.60 35.97
N ILE A 134 -3.45 20.01 37.16
CA ILE A 134 -4.53 19.35 37.90
C ILE A 134 -4.83 20.08 39.19
N TRP A 135 -5.98 19.82 39.79
CA TRP A 135 -6.19 20.09 41.20
C TRP A 135 -5.26 19.21 42.04
N PHE A 136 -4.66 19.79 43.06
CA PHE A 136 -3.75 19.08 43.97
C PHE A 136 -4.44 17.88 44.64
N ASP A 137 -5.73 18.04 44.94
CA ASP A 137 -6.58 17.06 45.61
C ASP A 137 -8.07 17.33 45.24
N THR A 138 -8.99 16.43 45.62
CA THR A 138 -10.43 16.51 45.33
C THR A 138 -11.16 17.65 46.08
N ASP A 139 -10.44 18.46 46.86
CA ASP A 139 -11.00 19.67 47.48
C ASP A 139 -10.88 20.93 46.60
N HIS A 140 -10.18 20.81 45.46
CA HIS A 140 -10.04 21.83 44.40
C HIS A 140 -9.57 23.19 44.92
N LYS A 141 -8.69 23.21 45.92
CA LYS A 141 -8.17 24.48 46.49
C LYS A 141 -6.90 24.99 45.85
N LEU A 142 -6.04 24.10 45.40
CA LEU A 142 -4.70 24.42 44.88
C LEU A 142 -4.49 23.73 43.54
N ALA A 143 -3.99 24.47 42.57
CA ALA A 143 -3.52 23.90 41.31
C ALA A 143 -2.13 23.28 41.48
N HIS A 144 -1.84 22.24 40.72
CA HIS A 144 -0.60 21.49 40.77
C HIS A 144 -0.23 20.97 39.38
N ASN A 145 1.04 21.09 39.01
CA ASN A 145 1.53 20.60 37.72
C ASN A 145 2.21 19.25 37.89
N VAL A 146 1.95 18.35 36.95
CA VAL A 146 2.55 17.02 36.88
C VAL A 146 2.98 16.70 35.44
N VAL A 147 3.99 15.88 35.26
CA VAL A 147 4.43 15.40 33.94
C VAL A 147 3.76 14.07 33.65
N VAL A 148 3.01 13.95 32.57
CA VAL A 148 2.43 12.69 32.10
C VAL A 148 3.53 11.83 31.49
N THR A 149 3.82 10.68 32.10
CA THR A 149 4.89 9.76 31.70
C THR A 149 4.38 8.51 31.01
N GLY A 150 3.13 8.13 31.21
CA GLY A 150 2.56 6.95 30.58
C GLY A 150 1.06 6.84 30.72
N TYR A 151 0.50 5.77 30.16
CA TYR A 151 -0.91 5.42 30.29
C TYR A 151 -1.13 3.91 30.21
N ASN A 152 -2.29 3.48 30.68
CA ASN A 152 -2.85 2.16 30.42
C ASN A 152 -4.38 2.24 30.27
N GLU A 153 -5.05 1.10 30.28
CA GLU A 153 -6.51 1.01 30.17
C GLU A 153 -7.26 1.63 31.36
N MET A 154 -6.60 1.81 32.50
CA MET A 154 -7.23 2.25 33.76
C MET A 154 -6.93 3.71 34.13
N GLY A 155 -5.84 4.29 33.63
CA GLY A 155 -5.43 5.64 34.00
C GLY A 155 -4.13 6.09 33.34
N ILE A 156 -3.60 7.20 33.84
CA ILE A 156 -2.30 7.75 33.45
C ILE A 156 -1.26 7.53 34.55
N PHE A 157 0.00 7.49 34.14
CA PHE A 157 1.15 7.59 35.02
C PHE A 157 1.73 8.99 34.91
N VAL A 158 2.08 9.58 36.04
CA VAL A 158 2.68 10.90 36.10
C VAL A 158 3.92 10.91 36.99
N ASN A 159 4.92 11.69 36.62
CA ASN A 159 5.91 12.17 37.58
C ASN A 159 5.30 13.37 38.28
N ASP A 160 4.83 13.16 39.51
CA ASP A 160 4.35 14.22 40.37
C ASP A 160 5.52 14.76 41.22
N PRO A 161 5.88 16.05 41.05
CA PRO A 161 7.04 16.61 41.74
C PRO A 161 6.83 16.74 43.25
N TRP A 162 5.61 16.64 43.78
CA TRP A 162 5.38 16.69 45.23
C TRP A 162 6.06 15.50 45.92
N PRO A 163 7.02 15.72 46.84
CA PRO A 163 7.83 14.65 47.37
C PRO A 163 7.02 13.67 48.24
N THR A 164 7.32 12.39 48.15
CA THR A 164 6.62 11.33 48.90
C THR A 164 6.83 11.42 50.42
N TYR A 165 7.91 12.07 50.85
CA TYR A 165 8.22 12.34 52.25
C TYR A 165 7.57 13.63 52.79
N TRP A 166 6.84 14.37 51.95
CA TRP A 166 5.95 15.45 52.40
C TRP A 166 4.56 14.92 52.71
N GLN A 167 3.76 15.73 53.41
CA GLN A 167 2.36 15.41 53.65
C GLN A 167 1.64 15.21 52.31
N GLN A 168 1.07 14.03 52.13
CA GLN A 168 0.40 13.65 50.89
C GLN A 168 -1.01 14.26 50.80
N PRO A 169 -1.51 14.52 49.57
CA PRO A 169 -2.93 14.78 49.37
C PRO A 169 -3.77 13.57 49.81
N ARG A 170 -5.04 13.82 50.16
CA ARG A 170 -5.98 12.82 50.67
C ARG A 170 -6.47 11.87 49.57
N SER A 171 -6.67 12.35 48.34
CA SER A 171 -7.26 11.54 47.26
C SER A 171 -6.26 10.73 46.44
N ARG A 172 -4.95 10.99 46.56
CA ARG A 172 -3.93 10.39 45.67
C ARG A 172 -2.56 10.31 46.29
N ILE A 173 -1.68 9.55 45.65
CA ILE A 173 -0.26 9.42 45.99
C ILE A 173 0.55 10.25 44.98
N THR A 174 1.60 10.93 45.45
CA THR A 174 2.52 11.71 44.60
C THR A 174 3.85 10.98 44.41
N GLY A 175 4.78 11.54 43.63
CA GLY A 175 6.08 10.93 43.37
C GLY A 175 6.30 10.46 41.93
N LYS A 176 7.40 9.71 41.73
CA LYS A 176 7.77 9.11 40.44
C LYS A 176 6.73 8.09 39.98
N ASN A 177 6.29 8.19 38.73
CA ASN A 177 5.31 7.29 38.11
C ASN A 177 4.04 7.06 38.96
N ALA A 178 3.60 8.09 39.68
CA ALA A 178 2.35 8.07 40.42
C ALA A 178 1.19 7.77 39.47
N PHE A 179 0.31 6.86 39.86
CA PHE A 179 -0.82 6.44 39.04
C PHE A 179 -2.08 7.25 39.38
N ILE A 180 -2.73 7.81 38.36
CA ILE A 180 -4.01 8.51 38.49
C ILE A 180 -5.07 7.76 37.66
N PRO A 181 -6.02 7.06 38.31
CA PRO A 181 -7.12 6.41 37.61
C PRO A 181 -7.94 7.41 36.81
N TYR A 182 -8.51 7.01 35.66
CA TYR A 182 -9.31 7.93 34.84
C TYR A 182 -10.51 8.54 35.59
N SER A 183 -11.11 7.78 36.50
CA SER A 183 -12.19 8.27 37.37
C SER A 183 -11.75 9.42 38.28
N LEU A 184 -10.52 9.37 38.79
CA LEU A 184 -9.96 10.44 39.60
C LEU A 184 -9.45 11.59 38.72
N LEU A 185 -8.80 11.27 37.60
CA LEU A 185 -8.33 12.27 36.64
C LEU A 185 -9.49 13.15 36.13
N SER A 186 -10.67 12.57 35.91
CA SER A 186 -11.85 13.32 35.47
C SER A 186 -12.35 14.35 36.48
N ASP A 187 -11.99 14.22 37.76
CA ASP A 187 -12.28 15.20 38.81
C ASP A 187 -11.12 16.21 38.96
N LEU A 188 -9.89 15.72 38.99
CA LEU A 188 -8.70 16.55 39.20
C LEU A 188 -8.36 17.43 38.00
N TRP A 189 -8.61 16.96 36.78
CA TRP A 189 -8.26 17.65 35.54
C TRP A 189 -9.49 18.32 34.90
N THR A 190 -10.13 19.20 35.68
CA THR A 190 -11.40 19.86 35.33
C THR A 190 -11.25 21.35 35.01
N ASN A 191 -10.14 21.99 35.41
CA ASN A 191 -9.87 23.39 35.13
C ASN A 191 -9.24 23.55 33.73
N ASP A 192 -10.07 23.81 32.72
CA ASP A 192 -9.73 24.03 31.30
C ASP A 192 -8.91 22.93 30.60
N LYS A 193 -8.63 21.81 31.27
CA LYS A 193 -7.80 20.70 30.78
C LYS A 193 -6.48 21.18 30.17
N SER A 194 -5.91 22.21 30.78
CA SER A 194 -4.68 22.87 30.36
C SER A 194 -3.53 21.85 30.24
N THR A 195 -2.96 21.77 29.03
CA THR A 195 -1.87 20.83 28.69
C THR A 195 -0.79 21.55 27.92
N PHE A 196 0.44 21.43 28.40
CA PHE A 196 1.63 21.82 27.66
C PHE A 196 2.18 20.58 26.97
N VAL A 197 2.22 20.63 25.64
CA VAL A 197 2.78 19.57 24.80
C VAL A 197 4.25 19.88 24.57
N ILE A 198 5.11 18.89 24.83
CA ILE A 198 6.54 18.95 24.54
C ILE A 198 6.79 17.94 23.41
N PRO A 199 6.61 18.34 22.13
CA PRO A 199 6.62 17.43 20.99
C PRO A 199 8.05 17.11 20.56
N TYR A 200 8.87 16.64 21.50
CA TYR A 200 10.24 16.22 21.28
C TYR A 200 10.43 14.85 21.91
N LEU A 201 11.18 13.99 21.22
CA LEU A 201 11.56 12.67 21.73
C LEU A 201 12.54 12.82 22.90
N ALA A 202 12.68 11.73 23.65
CA ALA A 202 13.72 11.64 24.68
C ALA A 202 15.10 11.90 24.06
N HIS A 203 15.98 12.54 24.82
CA HIS A 203 17.35 12.82 24.43
C HIS A 203 18.07 11.53 23.98
N GLY A 204 18.74 11.61 22.84
CA GLY A 204 19.40 10.46 22.24
C GLY A 204 18.45 9.46 21.60
N LEU A 205 17.22 9.86 21.27
CA LEU A 205 16.32 9.15 20.36
C LEU A 205 16.06 9.99 19.10
N ILE A 206 15.87 9.32 17.98
CA ILE A 206 15.68 9.88 16.65
C ILE A 206 14.49 9.18 15.98
N GLN A 207 13.73 9.93 15.17
CA GLN A 207 12.65 9.36 14.37
C GLN A 207 13.13 8.94 12.97
N LEU A 208 12.92 7.68 12.64
CA LEU A 208 13.04 7.17 11.28
C LEU A 208 11.65 7.11 10.65
N HIS A 209 11.45 7.91 9.60
CA HIS A 209 10.24 7.94 8.80
C HIS A 209 10.44 7.14 7.51
N ILE A 210 9.58 6.16 7.27
CA ILE A 210 9.62 5.32 6.07
C ILE A 210 8.31 5.44 5.32
N TYR A 211 8.38 5.72 4.04
CA TYR A 211 7.21 5.88 3.18
C TYR A 211 7.42 5.16 1.84
N THR A 212 6.32 4.85 1.19
CA THR A 212 6.31 4.17 -0.10
C THR A 212 5.99 5.15 -1.21
N CYS A 213 6.67 5.03 -2.34
CA CYS A 213 6.59 5.94 -3.48
C CYS A 213 6.17 5.20 -4.75
N ASP A 214 5.56 5.93 -5.68
CA ASP A 214 5.19 5.48 -7.04
C ASP A 214 4.30 4.25 -7.09
N ILE A 215 3.34 4.23 -6.18
CA ILE A 215 2.35 3.18 -6.14
C ILE A 215 1.03 3.68 -6.75
N GLN A 216 0.87 3.51 -8.06
CA GLN A 216 -0.46 3.63 -8.67
C GLN A 216 -1.23 2.32 -8.47
N GLY A 217 -2.46 2.41 -7.96
CA GLY A 217 -3.38 1.27 -7.88
C GLY A 217 -3.19 0.31 -6.70
N TYR A 218 -2.44 0.67 -5.64
CA TYR A 218 -2.42 -0.16 -4.42
C TYR A 218 -3.81 -0.27 -3.81
N SER A 219 -4.20 -1.49 -3.47
CA SER A 219 -5.21 -1.65 -2.44
C SER A 219 -4.65 -1.15 -1.12
N LEU A 220 -5.46 -0.41 -0.37
CA LEU A 220 -5.21 0.01 1.02
C LEU A 220 -4.81 -1.16 1.95
N ASN A 221 -5.03 -2.39 1.51
CA ASN A 221 -4.82 -3.61 2.28
C ASN A 221 -3.45 -4.25 2.06
N ALA A 222 -2.64 -3.82 1.09
CA ALA A 222 -1.34 -4.42 0.88
C ALA A 222 -0.35 -3.90 1.94
N MET A 223 0.08 -4.80 2.82
CA MET A 223 0.99 -4.49 3.93
C MET A 223 2.42 -4.84 3.53
N ILE A 224 3.28 -3.83 3.36
CA ILE A 224 4.69 -4.03 3.03
C ILE A 224 5.44 -4.38 4.31
N LYS A 225 6.06 -5.55 4.33
CA LYS A 225 6.93 -5.98 5.44
C LYS A 225 8.32 -5.37 5.27
N ILE A 226 8.80 -4.70 6.30
CA ILE A 226 10.16 -4.18 6.40
C ILE A 226 10.79 -4.68 7.69
N LYS A 227 12.08 -4.97 7.67
CA LYS A 227 12.85 -5.28 8.88
C LYS A 227 13.77 -4.11 9.21
N ILE A 228 13.77 -3.71 10.47
CA ILE A 228 14.68 -2.72 11.04
C ILE A 228 15.41 -3.43 12.17
N ASP A 229 16.73 -3.57 12.06
CA ASP A 229 17.56 -4.35 12.99
C ASP A 229 17.02 -5.76 13.27
N ASN A 230 16.59 -6.45 12.22
CA ASN A 230 15.93 -7.76 12.25
C ASN A 230 14.53 -7.81 12.89
N ILE A 231 14.00 -6.68 13.38
CA ILE A 231 12.63 -6.58 13.89
C ILE A 231 11.69 -6.29 12.72
N ALA A 232 10.66 -7.12 12.56
CA ALA A 232 9.69 -6.97 11.48
C ALA A 232 8.65 -5.89 11.82
N HIS A 233 8.40 -5.03 10.86
CA HIS A 233 7.36 -4.01 10.86
C HIS A 233 6.53 -4.11 9.58
N THR A 234 5.36 -3.47 9.59
CA THR A 234 4.51 -3.33 8.42
C THR A 234 4.28 -1.86 8.11
N ILE A 235 4.48 -1.47 6.86
CA ILE A 235 4.26 -0.11 6.38
C ILE A 235 2.82 -0.02 5.86
N ASN A 236 2.08 0.99 6.32
CA ASN A 236 0.83 1.40 5.70
C ASN A 236 1.16 2.32 4.51
N PRO A 237 0.79 1.97 3.26
CA PRO A 237 1.13 2.76 2.08
C PRO A 237 0.65 4.22 2.11
N ILE A 238 -0.39 4.53 2.89
CA ILE A 238 -0.88 5.91 3.08
C ILE A 238 -0.17 6.62 4.24
N GLY A 239 0.04 5.92 5.36
CA GLY A 239 0.54 6.52 6.60
C GLY A 239 2.06 6.44 6.79
N GLY A 240 2.75 5.66 5.96
CA GLY A 240 4.14 5.29 6.19
C GLY A 240 4.33 4.44 7.45
N LEU A 241 5.56 4.46 7.97
CA LEU A 241 5.98 3.85 9.22
C LEU A 241 6.93 4.81 9.92
N ASN A 242 6.64 5.11 11.19
CA ASN A 242 7.52 5.89 12.05
C ASN A 242 8.10 4.98 13.12
N VAL A 243 9.42 4.96 13.26
CA VAL A 243 10.13 4.16 14.27
C VAL A 243 11.07 5.05 15.05
N ILE A 244 11.04 4.95 16.38
CA ILE A 244 11.96 5.67 17.26
C ILE A 244 13.17 4.77 17.52
N LEU A 245 14.36 5.27 17.21
CA LEU A 245 15.62 4.54 17.32
C LEU A 245 16.67 5.40 18.05
N LYS A 246 17.76 4.78 18.49
CA LYS A 246 18.92 5.52 19.00
C LYS A 246 19.77 6.04 17.83
N PRO A 247 20.61 7.07 18.02
CA PRO A 247 21.61 7.43 17.03
C PRO A 247 22.58 6.28 16.75
N GLY A 248 23.04 6.20 15.50
CA GLY A 248 24.04 5.24 15.05
C GLY A 248 23.62 4.44 13.83
N TYR A 249 24.28 3.30 13.63
CA TYR A 249 24.07 2.46 12.47
C TYR A 249 22.90 1.50 12.68
N HIS A 250 21.94 1.54 11.76
CA HIS A 250 20.79 0.65 11.71
C HIS A 250 20.72 -0.09 10.38
N THR A 251 20.21 -1.30 10.38
CA THR A 251 20.02 -2.09 9.16
C THR A 251 18.55 -2.10 8.79
N ILE A 252 18.25 -1.77 7.54
CA ILE A 252 16.91 -1.86 6.97
C ILE A 252 16.90 -2.89 5.85
N ALA A 253 15.90 -3.77 5.84
CA ALA A 253 15.76 -4.83 4.84
C ALA A 253 14.31 -5.02 4.40
N ILE A 254 14.12 -5.31 3.12
CA ILE A 254 12.82 -5.54 2.48
C ILE A 254 12.84 -6.81 1.63
N GLU A 255 11.66 -7.29 1.28
CA GLU A 255 11.50 -8.37 0.30
C GLU A 255 11.49 -7.79 -1.12
N ARG A 256 11.92 -8.59 -2.09
CA ARG A 256 11.93 -8.15 -3.49
C ARG A 256 10.52 -8.08 -4.08
N ILE A 257 9.64 -8.99 -3.69
CA ILE A 257 8.32 -9.18 -4.27
C ILE A 257 7.29 -9.23 -3.15
N TYR A 258 6.27 -8.39 -3.26
CA TYR A 258 5.10 -8.42 -2.39
C TYR A 258 3.89 -8.84 -3.22
N GLN A 259 3.34 -10.01 -2.91
CA GLN A 259 2.19 -10.57 -3.62
C GLN A 259 0.89 -10.00 -3.06
N GLU A 260 0.08 -9.33 -3.88
CA GLU A 260 -1.24 -8.83 -3.47
C GLU A 260 -2.34 -9.86 -3.78
N THR A 261 -2.39 -10.32 -5.02
CA THR A 261 -3.29 -11.38 -5.50
C THR A 261 -2.51 -12.34 -6.38
N ASN A 262 -3.09 -13.42 -6.90
CA ASN A 262 -2.42 -14.27 -7.89
C ASN A 262 -2.14 -13.56 -9.24
N LEU A 263 -2.69 -12.35 -9.47
CA LEU A 263 -2.58 -11.63 -10.73
C LEU A 263 -1.92 -10.25 -10.62
N VAL A 264 -1.70 -9.76 -9.39
CA VAL A 264 -1.08 -8.47 -9.09
C VAL A 264 0.01 -8.66 -8.02
N ARG A 265 1.18 -8.06 -8.26
CA ARG A 265 2.29 -8.03 -7.31
C ARG A 265 3.07 -6.73 -7.42
N TYR A 266 3.86 -6.44 -6.39
CA TYR A 266 4.73 -5.27 -6.35
C TYR A 266 6.18 -5.71 -6.29
N LEU A 267 6.98 -5.17 -7.22
CA LEU A 267 8.40 -5.44 -7.33
C LEU A 267 9.16 -4.25 -6.77
N PHE A 268 10.04 -4.48 -5.79
CA PHE A 268 10.95 -3.44 -5.32
C PHE A 268 11.83 -2.95 -6.47
N ASP A 269 11.82 -1.64 -6.71
CA ASP A 269 12.66 -0.98 -7.71
C ASP A 269 13.93 -0.46 -7.06
N LYS A 270 13.78 0.49 -6.12
CA LYS A 270 14.90 1.19 -5.48
C LYS A 270 14.48 1.94 -4.22
N TRP A 271 15.47 2.34 -3.43
CA TRP A 271 15.32 3.33 -2.37
C TRP A 271 15.41 4.76 -2.94
N ASN A 272 15.04 5.76 -2.14
CA ASN A 272 15.13 7.19 -2.51
C ASN A 272 16.56 7.68 -2.83
N ASP A 273 17.59 6.97 -2.38
CA ASP A 273 18.98 7.23 -2.77
C ASP A 273 19.44 6.45 -4.02
N ASN A 274 18.49 5.88 -4.77
CA ASN A 274 18.69 5.04 -5.95
C ASN A 274 19.40 3.70 -5.71
N SER A 275 19.61 3.29 -4.46
CA SER A 275 20.10 1.94 -4.17
C SER A 275 19.06 0.87 -4.57
N THR A 276 19.51 -0.24 -5.14
CA THR A 276 18.68 -1.41 -5.51
C THR A 276 18.95 -2.64 -4.63
N ASN A 277 19.77 -2.48 -3.59
CA ASN A 277 20.03 -3.54 -2.62
C ASN A 277 18.80 -3.74 -1.74
N LEU A 278 18.41 -4.99 -1.49
CA LEU A 278 17.27 -5.31 -0.61
C LEU A 278 17.54 -5.02 0.86
N GLU A 279 18.80 -4.86 1.23
CA GLU A 279 19.26 -4.56 2.57
C GLU A 279 20.33 -3.47 2.51
N LYS A 280 20.26 -2.53 3.45
CA LYS A 280 21.24 -1.45 3.58
C LYS A 280 21.40 -1.01 5.03
N THR A 281 22.57 -0.49 5.34
CA THR A 281 22.85 0.18 6.61
C THR A 281 22.68 1.68 6.46
N ILE A 282 21.98 2.31 7.41
CA ILE A 282 21.80 3.76 7.50
C ILE A 282 22.48 4.26 8.78
N ASN A 283 23.04 5.46 8.75
CA ASN A 283 23.56 6.12 9.94
C ASN A 283 22.58 7.22 10.37
N LEU A 284 21.89 7.01 11.50
CA LEU A 284 20.92 7.95 12.05
C LEU A 284 21.61 8.90 13.02
N ASN A 285 21.75 10.16 12.63
CA ASN A 285 22.24 11.24 13.51
C ASN A 285 21.22 12.37 13.72
N SER A 286 20.12 12.32 12.98
CA SER A 286 18.96 13.20 13.08
C SER A 286 17.76 12.48 12.48
N ASP A 287 16.57 13.06 12.64
CA ASP A 287 15.37 12.57 11.97
C ASP A 287 15.61 12.35 10.48
N THR A 288 15.23 11.17 10.00
CA THR A 288 15.60 10.68 8.67
C THR A 288 14.39 10.16 7.93
N TYR A 289 14.31 10.47 6.64
CA TYR A 289 13.21 10.12 5.75
C TYR A 289 13.69 9.15 4.67
N ILE A 290 13.05 7.98 4.58
CA ILE A 290 13.37 6.93 3.61
C ILE A 290 12.15 6.66 2.74
N GLY A 291 12.30 6.93 1.45
CA GLY A 291 11.35 6.54 0.42
C GLY A 291 11.71 5.19 -0.18
N ILE A 292 10.71 4.33 -0.41
CA ILE A 292 10.85 3.03 -1.07
C ILE A 292 10.00 3.03 -2.34
N TYR A 293 10.62 2.77 -3.48
CA TYR A 293 9.96 2.77 -4.79
C TYR A 293 9.65 1.34 -5.21
N PHE A 294 8.40 1.13 -5.63
CA PHE A 294 7.91 -0.13 -6.14
C PHE A 294 7.39 0.02 -7.57
N LYS A 295 7.44 -1.06 -8.33
CA LYS A 295 6.73 -1.21 -9.59
C LYS A 295 5.55 -2.13 -9.42
N THR A 296 4.39 -1.72 -9.89
CA THR A 296 3.24 -2.60 -10.04
C THR A 296 3.48 -3.56 -11.20
N GLN A 297 3.24 -4.85 -10.98
CA GLN A 297 3.31 -5.88 -12.01
C GLN A 297 2.00 -6.63 -12.13
N TYR A 298 1.58 -6.88 -13.37
CA TYR A 298 0.37 -7.61 -13.71
C TYR A 298 0.70 -8.92 -14.41
N TYR A 299 -0.07 -9.96 -14.12
CA TYR A 299 0.08 -11.26 -14.77
C TYR A 299 -0.72 -11.34 -16.08
N LEU A 300 -0.05 -11.79 -17.14
CA LEU A 300 -0.65 -12.16 -18.42
C LEU A 300 -0.76 -13.69 -18.50
N GLN A 301 -2.00 -14.17 -18.44
CA GLN A 301 -2.36 -15.57 -18.63
C GLN A 301 -2.84 -15.83 -20.06
N ALA A 302 -2.49 -16.97 -20.63
CA ALA A 302 -3.02 -17.45 -21.90
C ALA A 302 -3.64 -18.85 -21.77
N ASN A 303 -4.78 -19.06 -22.42
CA ASN A 303 -5.53 -20.32 -22.45
C ASN A 303 -5.94 -20.64 -23.90
N SER A 304 -6.38 -21.88 -24.14
CA SER A 304 -6.98 -22.29 -25.41
C SER A 304 -8.46 -22.61 -25.19
N SER A 305 -9.32 -22.31 -26.17
CA SER A 305 -10.74 -22.69 -26.12
C SER A 305 -10.96 -24.21 -26.18
N TYR A 306 -9.93 -24.97 -26.59
CA TYR A 306 -9.90 -26.42 -26.61
C TYR A 306 -8.69 -26.94 -25.84
N ASP A 307 -8.84 -28.09 -25.21
CA ASP A 307 -7.74 -28.83 -24.58
C ASP A 307 -6.90 -29.53 -25.68
N ILE A 308 -5.97 -28.77 -26.26
CA ILE A 308 -5.08 -29.21 -27.34
C ILE A 308 -3.62 -28.89 -26.97
N PRO A 309 -2.64 -29.70 -27.42
CA PRO A 309 -1.24 -29.52 -27.04
C PRO A 309 -0.61 -28.33 -27.77
N ILE A 310 -0.81 -27.12 -27.22
CA ILE A 310 -0.25 -25.86 -27.70
C ILE A 310 0.69 -25.24 -26.68
N SER A 311 1.55 -24.33 -27.12
CA SER A 311 2.40 -23.52 -26.25
C SER A 311 2.21 -22.05 -26.55
N PHE A 312 2.15 -21.25 -25.49
CA PHE A 312 1.99 -19.80 -25.57
C PHE A 312 3.31 -19.12 -25.23
N LEU A 313 3.74 -18.17 -26.06
CA LEU A 313 4.94 -17.38 -25.83
C LEU A 313 4.54 -15.98 -25.38
N GLY A 314 5.20 -15.46 -24.34
CA GLY A 314 4.90 -14.13 -23.79
C GLY A 314 3.81 -14.11 -22.71
N THR A 315 3.61 -15.22 -21.99
CA THR A 315 2.87 -15.22 -20.72
C THR A 315 3.82 -14.89 -19.57
N GLY A 316 3.28 -14.37 -18.47
CA GLY A 316 4.07 -14.07 -17.28
C GLY A 316 3.75 -12.72 -16.65
N TRP A 317 4.66 -12.25 -15.80
CA TRP A 317 4.55 -10.96 -15.12
C TRP A 317 5.17 -9.85 -15.94
N TYR A 318 4.46 -8.73 -16.05
CA TYR A 318 4.91 -7.54 -16.76
C TYR A 318 4.79 -6.32 -15.85
N ASP A 319 5.77 -5.41 -15.93
CA ASP A 319 5.66 -4.08 -15.33
C ASP A 319 4.43 -3.35 -15.90
N GLU A 320 3.77 -2.56 -15.07
CA GLU A 320 2.67 -1.71 -15.48
C GLU A 320 3.08 -0.80 -16.65
N TYR A 321 2.16 -0.60 -17.59
CA TYR A 321 2.37 0.15 -18.85
C TYR A 321 3.39 -0.45 -19.83
N VAL A 322 4.05 -1.56 -19.52
CA VAL A 322 4.88 -2.26 -20.51
C VAL A 322 3.99 -2.96 -21.54
N THR A 323 4.36 -2.81 -22.82
CA THR A 323 3.72 -3.54 -23.92
C THR A 323 4.12 -5.02 -23.87
N ALA A 324 3.15 -5.89 -23.59
CA ALA A 324 3.31 -7.34 -23.70
C ALA A 324 3.02 -7.78 -25.13
N THR A 325 3.69 -8.85 -25.58
CA THR A 325 3.41 -9.52 -26.86
C THR A 325 3.12 -10.98 -26.60
N LEU A 326 1.90 -11.41 -26.92
CA LEU A 326 1.47 -12.79 -26.79
C LEU A 326 1.42 -13.44 -28.17
N SER A 327 1.96 -14.65 -28.29
CA SER A 327 1.93 -15.39 -29.55
C SER A 327 1.73 -16.89 -29.37
N ILE A 328 1.28 -17.54 -30.44
CA ILE A 328 1.17 -18.99 -30.56
C ILE A 328 2.12 -19.52 -31.63
N ASP A 329 2.81 -20.61 -31.30
CA ASP A 329 3.81 -21.24 -32.16
C ASP A 329 3.17 -22.01 -33.33
N LYS A 330 2.05 -22.69 -33.06
CA LYS A 330 1.35 -23.56 -34.00
C LYS A 330 -0.07 -23.06 -34.26
N PRO A 331 -0.30 -22.24 -35.31
CA PRO A 331 -1.65 -21.79 -35.65
C PRO A 331 -2.52 -22.88 -36.29
N LEU A 332 -1.97 -24.07 -36.51
CA LEU A 332 -2.69 -25.23 -37.01
C LEU A 332 -2.20 -26.46 -36.26
N VAL A 333 -3.14 -27.17 -35.63
CA VAL A 333 -2.86 -28.39 -34.84
C VAL A 333 -3.77 -29.50 -35.33
N THR A 334 -3.21 -30.68 -35.63
CA THR A 334 -3.99 -31.85 -36.04
C THR A 334 -3.82 -32.95 -35.01
N VAL A 335 -4.94 -33.49 -34.52
CA VAL A 335 -5.01 -34.57 -33.53
C VAL A 335 -5.96 -35.63 -34.09
N GLY A 336 -5.41 -36.76 -34.56
CA GLY A 336 -6.18 -37.77 -35.27
C GLY A 336 -6.86 -37.20 -36.53
N ASN A 337 -8.17 -37.41 -36.64
CA ASN A 337 -9.00 -36.90 -37.76
C ASN A 337 -9.60 -35.51 -37.49
N THR A 338 -9.11 -34.80 -36.45
CA THR A 338 -9.56 -33.46 -36.09
C THR A 338 -8.43 -32.46 -36.29
N ARG A 339 -8.73 -31.34 -36.94
CA ARG A 339 -7.80 -30.23 -37.18
C ARG A 339 -8.36 -28.95 -36.58
N TYR A 340 -7.53 -28.24 -35.83
CA TYR A 340 -7.83 -26.95 -35.21
C TYR A 340 -7.05 -25.88 -35.96
N VAL A 341 -7.75 -24.86 -36.44
CA VAL A 341 -7.17 -23.71 -37.13
C VAL A 341 -7.37 -22.46 -36.29
N PHE A 342 -6.28 -21.83 -35.88
CA PHE A 342 -6.32 -20.63 -35.05
C PHE A 342 -7.09 -19.52 -35.78
N LYS A 343 -7.90 -18.75 -35.03
CA LYS A 343 -8.74 -17.70 -35.59
C LYS A 343 -8.38 -16.32 -35.04
N TYR A 344 -8.46 -16.15 -33.72
CA TYR A 344 -8.17 -14.91 -33.02
C TYR A 344 -7.98 -15.16 -31.53
N TRP A 345 -7.55 -14.12 -30.81
CA TRP A 345 -7.51 -14.08 -29.36
C TRP A 345 -8.71 -13.36 -28.79
N ILE A 346 -9.30 -13.91 -27.73
CA ILE A 346 -10.26 -13.22 -26.86
C ILE A 346 -9.47 -12.70 -25.66
N VAL A 347 -9.45 -11.39 -25.46
CA VAL A 347 -8.66 -10.74 -24.41
C VAL A 347 -9.60 -10.18 -23.36
N GLU A 348 -9.55 -10.77 -22.17
CA GLU A 348 -10.36 -10.40 -21.02
C GLU A 348 -9.54 -9.57 -20.03
N ARG A 349 -10.11 -8.45 -19.57
CA ARG A 349 -9.56 -7.59 -18.52
C ARG A 349 -10.62 -7.43 -17.43
N PRO A 350 -10.32 -7.69 -16.15
CA PRO A 350 -11.27 -7.47 -15.07
C PRO A 350 -11.88 -6.06 -15.11
N GLY A 351 -13.21 -5.97 -15.02
CA GLY A 351 -13.92 -4.67 -15.05
C GLY A 351 -13.96 -3.96 -16.41
N SER A 352 -13.54 -4.61 -17.50
CA SER A 352 -13.56 -4.05 -18.86
C SER A 352 -14.22 -5.00 -19.87
N TRP A 353 -14.62 -4.47 -21.03
CA TRP A 353 -15.15 -5.27 -22.12
C TRP A 353 -14.03 -6.12 -22.77
N SER A 354 -14.39 -7.32 -23.26
CA SER A 354 -13.44 -8.20 -23.95
C SER A 354 -13.06 -7.64 -25.31
N SER A 355 -11.77 -7.70 -25.67
CA SER A 355 -11.28 -7.28 -26.98
C SER A 355 -10.79 -8.46 -27.82
N ILE A 356 -10.60 -8.22 -29.12
CA ILE A 356 -10.15 -9.24 -30.08
C ILE A 356 -8.72 -8.91 -30.53
N GLY A 357 -7.81 -9.86 -30.32
CA GLY A 357 -6.47 -9.85 -30.90
C GLY A 357 -6.44 -10.60 -32.23
N LEU A 358 -6.04 -9.94 -33.31
CA LEU A 358 -5.94 -10.55 -34.64
C LEU A 358 -4.50 -11.04 -34.89
N GLY A 359 -4.39 -12.11 -35.67
CA GLY A 359 -3.09 -12.73 -35.99
C GLY A 359 -2.58 -13.68 -34.90
N THR A 360 -1.54 -14.44 -35.25
CA THR A 360 -0.92 -15.43 -34.35
C THR A 360 -0.05 -14.80 -33.28
N SER A 361 0.24 -13.51 -33.41
CA SER A 361 0.96 -12.68 -32.45
C SER A 361 0.26 -11.33 -32.35
N PHE A 362 0.05 -10.83 -31.14
CA PHE A 362 -0.53 -9.51 -30.90
C PHE A 362 0.08 -8.86 -29.64
N SER A 363 0.07 -7.53 -29.62
CA SER A 363 0.69 -6.73 -28.55
C SER A 363 -0.30 -5.75 -27.93
N PHE A 364 -0.15 -5.49 -26.65
CA PHE A 364 -0.99 -4.57 -25.88
C PHE A 364 -0.30 -4.13 -24.59
N ASP A 365 -0.70 -2.99 -24.06
CA ASP A 365 -0.14 -2.47 -22.81
C ASP A 365 -0.74 -3.17 -21.58
N MET A 366 0.12 -3.43 -20.61
CA MET A 366 -0.23 -4.04 -19.32
C MET A 366 -0.70 -2.97 -18.34
N ILE A 367 -1.92 -2.48 -18.56
CA ILE A 367 -2.63 -1.53 -17.67
C ILE A 367 -3.44 -2.23 -16.56
N GLY A 368 -3.27 -3.55 -16.40
CA GLY A 368 -4.01 -4.40 -15.47
C GLY A 368 -3.82 -5.88 -15.82
N PRO A 369 -4.31 -6.82 -14.99
CA PRO A 369 -4.29 -8.25 -15.29
C PRO A 369 -4.98 -8.58 -16.61
N VAL A 370 -4.43 -9.54 -17.35
CA VAL A 370 -4.98 -9.96 -18.64
C VAL A 370 -5.10 -11.48 -18.70
N LYS A 371 -6.25 -11.94 -19.17
CA LYS A 371 -6.48 -13.33 -19.56
C LYS A 371 -6.81 -13.39 -21.05
N ALA A 372 -5.93 -14.00 -21.83
CA ALA A 372 -6.11 -14.19 -23.26
C ALA A 372 -6.51 -15.64 -23.57
N THR A 373 -7.51 -15.84 -24.41
CA THR A 373 -7.97 -17.17 -24.83
C THR A 373 -7.85 -17.30 -26.35
N ALA A 374 -7.05 -18.25 -26.84
CA ALA A 374 -6.95 -18.59 -28.24
C ALA A 374 -8.25 -19.27 -28.70
N ALA A 375 -8.91 -18.67 -29.69
CA ALA A 375 -10.09 -19.23 -30.33
C ALA A 375 -9.71 -19.96 -31.63
N TRP A 376 -10.34 -21.12 -31.85
CA TRP A 376 -10.03 -22.02 -32.95
C TRP A 376 -11.29 -22.39 -33.73
N ASP A 377 -11.15 -22.54 -35.04
CA ASP A 377 -12.10 -23.27 -35.86
C ASP A 377 -11.73 -24.76 -35.85
N ARG A 378 -12.67 -25.61 -35.41
CA ARG A 378 -12.53 -27.07 -35.45
C ARG A 378 -12.96 -27.61 -36.81
N GLN A 379 -12.21 -28.57 -37.35
CA GLN A 379 -12.42 -29.19 -38.66
C GLN A 379 -12.21 -30.71 -38.59
N PHE A 380 -12.91 -31.45 -39.45
CA PHE A 380 -12.84 -32.90 -39.55
C PHE A 380 -12.41 -33.34 -40.95
N TYR A 381 -11.63 -34.42 -41.04
CA TYR A 381 -11.22 -34.97 -42.33
C TYR A 381 -12.27 -35.94 -42.86
N VAL A 382 -12.88 -35.63 -43.99
CA VAL A 382 -13.75 -36.52 -44.75
C VAL A 382 -12.87 -37.28 -45.74
N LYS A 383 -12.91 -38.61 -45.66
CA LYS A 383 -12.19 -39.51 -46.56
C LYS A 383 -13.18 -40.29 -47.41
N VAL A 384 -13.14 -40.07 -48.70
CA VAL A 384 -13.96 -40.72 -49.72
C VAL A 384 -13.06 -41.69 -50.48
N ILE A 385 -13.48 -42.95 -50.58
CA ILE A 385 -12.69 -44.01 -51.24
C ILE A 385 -13.61 -44.85 -52.13
N SER A 386 -13.08 -45.30 -53.26
CA SER A 386 -13.68 -46.31 -54.12
C SER A 386 -12.57 -47.16 -54.74
N ALA A 387 -12.83 -48.46 -54.89
CA ALA A 387 -11.91 -49.37 -55.55
C ALA A 387 -12.07 -49.36 -57.08
N TYR A 388 -13.17 -48.78 -57.59
CA TYR A 388 -13.59 -48.96 -58.98
C TYR A 388 -13.51 -47.67 -59.81
N SER A 389 -13.78 -46.51 -59.21
CA SER A 389 -13.72 -45.21 -59.90
C SER A 389 -13.06 -44.16 -59.00
N SER A 390 -12.54 -43.08 -59.59
CA SER A 390 -11.99 -41.97 -58.81
C SER A 390 -13.09 -41.24 -58.04
N THR A 391 -12.73 -40.69 -56.88
CA THR A 391 -13.65 -39.95 -56.00
C THR A 391 -13.15 -38.54 -55.76
N THR A 392 -14.06 -37.57 -55.63
CA THR A 392 -13.76 -36.20 -55.20
C THR A 392 -14.52 -35.85 -53.92
N GLY A 393 -14.09 -34.79 -53.23
CA GLY A 393 -14.67 -34.37 -51.95
C GLY A 393 -13.98 -34.92 -50.68
N SER A 394 -12.85 -35.62 -50.83
CA SER A 394 -11.98 -35.89 -49.67
C SER A 394 -11.29 -34.59 -49.24
N GLY A 395 -11.28 -34.29 -47.94
CA GLY A 395 -10.68 -33.06 -47.43
C GLY A 395 -11.10 -32.70 -46.01
N TRP A 396 -10.63 -31.54 -45.57
CA TRP A 396 -10.96 -31.00 -44.25
C TRP A 396 -12.15 -30.06 -44.32
N TYR A 397 -13.20 -30.40 -43.59
CA TYR A 397 -14.44 -29.63 -43.53
C TYR A 397 -14.60 -29.01 -42.15
N LYS A 398 -15.09 -27.77 -42.09
CA LYS A 398 -15.37 -27.10 -40.82
C LYS A 398 -16.49 -27.84 -40.09
N GLU A 399 -16.39 -27.92 -38.78
CA GLU A 399 -17.48 -28.41 -37.96
C GLU A 399 -18.80 -27.68 -38.28
N GLY A 400 -19.87 -28.44 -38.49
CA GLY A 400 -21.19 -27.92 -38.84
C GLY A 400 -21.34 -27.50 -40.32
N SER A 401 -20.31 -27.64 -41.15
CA SER A 401 -20.42 -27.43 -42.60
C SER A 401 -20.84 -28.70 -43.34
N THR A 402 -21.49 -28.54 -44.49
CA THR A 402 -21.85 -29.66 -45.39
C THR A 402 -20.64 -30.06 -46.24
N ALA A 403 -20.31 -31.35 -46.22
CA ALA A 403 -19.33 -31.93 -47.13
C ALA A 403 -19.99 -32.35 -48.44
N PHE A 404 -19.36 -32.04 -49.57
CA PHE A 404 -19.78 -32.46 -50.90
C PHE A 404 -18.75 -33.43 -51.47
N PHE A 405 -19.20 -34.61 -51.88
CA PHE A 405 -18.38 -35.66 -52.47
C PHE A 405 -19.15 -36.41 -53.55
N GLN A 406 -18.40 -36.99 -54.50
CA GLN A 406 -18.96 -37.70 -55.65
C GLN A 406 -18.03 -38.82 -56.11
N ILE A 407 -18.61 -39.79 -56.83
CA ILE A 407 -17.88 -40.75 -57.64
C ILE A 407 -17.89 -40.23 -59.09
N GLU A 408 -16.74 -40.26 -59.76
CA GLU A 408 -16.62 -39.66 -61.10
C GLU A 408 -17.39 -40.46 -62.17
N SER A 409 -17.52 -41.78 -61.98
CA SER A 409 -18.35 -42.64 -62.81
C SER A 409 -19.22 -43.56 -61.97
N GLU A 410 -20.52 -43.56 -62.25
CA GLU A 410 -21.51 -44.46 -61.63
C GLU A 410 -21.48 -45.87 -62.23
N SER A 411 -20.76 -46.09 -63.33
CA SER A 411 -20.57 -47.44 -63.88
C SER A 411 -19.19 -47.61 -64.49
N GLU A 412 -18.50 -48.67 -64.07
CA GLU A 412 -17.16 -49.02 -64.57
C GLU A 412 -17.16 -50.45 -65.09
N PRO A 413 -16.60 -50.74 -66.28
CA PRO A 413 -16.49 -52.10 -66.78
C PRO A 413 -15.63 -52.95 -65.82
N VAL A 414 -16.02 -54.21 -65.64
CA VAL A 414 -15.20 -55.16 -64.86
C VAL A 414 -13.84 -55.34 -65.54
N GLU A 415 -12.75 -55.55 -64.79
CA GLU A 415 -11.41 -55.58 -65.39
C GLU A 415 -11.14 -56.83 -66.26
N ASP A 416 -11.82 -57.94 -65.98
CA ASP A 416 -11.60 -59.26 -66.61
C ASP A 416 -12.42 -59.48 -67.91
N TRP A 417 -12.35 -60.68 -68.50
CA TRP A 417 -12.99 -61.07 -69.76
C TRP A 417 -14.50 -60.77 -69.83
N LEU A 418 -15.17 -60.71 -68.68
CA LEU A 418 -16.58 -60.32 -68.54
C LEU A 418 -16.88 -58.91 -69.09
N ARG A 419 -15.88 -58.03 -69.23
CA ARG A 419 -16.05 -56.72 -69.87
C ARG A 419 -16.51 -56.82 -71.33
N TYR A 420 -16.08 -57.86 -72.04
CA TYR A 420 -16.48 -58.12 -73.42
C TYR A 420 -17.91 -58.68 -73.54
N LEU A 421 -18.48 -59.12 -72.41
CA LEU A 421 -19.90 -59.48 -72.28
C LEU A 421 -20.77 -58.31 -71.81
N GLY A 422 -20.20 -57.12 -71.60
CA GLY A 422 -20.93 -55.93 -71.15
C GLY A 422 -21.18 -55.84 -69.64
N VAL A 423 -20.51 -56.67 -68.83
CA VAL A 423 -20.63 -56.64 -67.36
C VAL A 423 -19.93 -55.39 -66.80
N LYS A 424 -20.60 -54.69 -65.88
CA LYS A 424 -20.11 -53.47 -65.22
C LYS A 424 -20.37 -53.52 -63.71
N TYR A 425 -19.51 -52.87 -62.94
CA TYR A 425 -19.84 -52.43 -61.59
C TYR A 425 -20.77 -51.22 -61.68
N ILE A 426 -21.81 -51.18 -60.85
CA ILE A 426 -22.76 -50.07 -60.76
C ILE A 426 -22.66 -49.47 -59.36
N PHE A 427 -22.59 -48.15 -59.29
CA PHE A 427 -22.68 -47.43 -58.02
C PHE A 427 -24.08 -47.60 -57.43
N ASP A 428 -24.17 -48.26 -56.29
CA ASP A 428 -25.43 -48.53 -55.58
C ASP A 428 -25.71 -47.48 -54.50
N GLY A 429 -24.67 -47.02 -53.81
CA GLY A 429 -24.76 -46.01 -52.76
C GLY A 429 -23.48 -45.86 -51.94
N TRP A 430 -23.48 -44.90 -51.03
CA TRP A 430 -22.41 -44.64 -50.07
C TRP A 430 -22.61 -45.45 -48.79
N THR A 431 -21.50 -45.87 -48.17
CA THR A 431 -21.49 -46.60 -46.90
C THR A 431 -20.42 -46.03 -45.96
N GLY A 432 -20.53 -46.33 -44.66
CA GLY A 432 -19.63 -45.85 -43.61
C GLY A 432 -20.32 -44.89 -42.66
N ASP A 433 -19.64 -43.78 -42.31
CA ASP A 433 -20.18 -42.74 -41.43
C ASP A 433 -21.36 -41.97 -42.07
N PHE A 434 -21.45 -42.00 -43.40
CA PHE A 434 -22.61 -41.55 -44.17
C PHE A 434 -23.16 -42.72 -44.97
N VAL A 435 -24.48 -42.85 -45.01
CA VAL A 435 -25.21 -43.88 -45.77
C VAL A 435 -26.26 -43.17 -46.62
N GLY A 436 -26.25 -43.40 -47.94
CA GLY A 436 -27.20 -42.78 -48.85
C GLY A 436 -26.90 -42.97 -50.32
#